data_AF-A0A2V8E750-F1
#
_entry.id   AF-A0A2V8E750-F1
#
_cell.length_a   1.000
_cell.length_b   1.000
_cell.length_c   1.000
_cell.angle_alpha   90.00
_cell.angle_beta   90.00
_cell.angle_gamma   90.00
#
_symmetry.space_group_name_H-M   'P 1'
#
loop_
_entity.id
_entity.type
_entity.pdbx_description
1 polymer ?
#
loop_
_entity_poly.entity_id
_entity_poly.type
_entity_poly.pdbx_seq_one_letter_code
_entity_poly.pdbx_strand_id
1 'polypeptide(L)' 'MLSHVSRLGIASTWIAAAVVLGVCSVFLGFAFNSSSAVLWLVACLVPPAVMLLVWPSAPPLTVAELLHAVDNPPKQGQR' A
#
# COMPACT_ATOMS: atom_id res chain seq x y z
N MET A 1 -9.18 8.79 12.46
CA MET A 1 -9.40 7.36 12.73
C MET A 1 -8.92 6.45 11.57
N LEU A 2 -7.89 6.86 10.82
CA LEU A 2 -7.31 6.13 9.66
C LEU A 2 -5.85 5.70 9.89
N SER A 3 -5.30 5.95 11.09
CA SER A 3 -3.89 5.69 11.45
C SER A 3 -3.57 4.21 11.69
N HIS A 4 -4.56 3.32 11.66
CA HIS A 4 -4.40 1.90 12.00
C HIS A 4 -4.58 0.94 10.83
N VAL A 5 -4.64 1.43 9.59
CA VAL A 5 -4.64 0.54 8.44
C VAL A 5 -3.22 0.06 8.21
N SER A 6 -2.86 -1.04 8.90
CA SER A 6 -1.56 -1.68 8.77
C SER A 6 -1.35 -2.06 7.31
N ARG A 7 -0.19 -1.67 6.76
CA ARG A 7 0.21 -1.99 5.37
C ARG A 7 0.06 -3.49 5.05
N LEU A 8 0.28 -4.32 6.07
CA LEU A 8 0.11 -5.76 6.02
C LEU A 8 -1.35 -6.19 5.85
N GLY A 9 -2.29 -5.47 6.47
CA GLY A 9 -3.73 -5.72 6.35
C GLY A 9 -4.29 -5.33 4.98
N ILE A 10 -3.78 -4.24 4.39
CA ILE A 10 -4.12 -3.88 3.00
C ILE A 10 -3.57 -4.94 2.05
N ALA A 11 -2.30 -5.33 2.19
CA ALA A 11 -1.69 -6.34 1.34
C ALA A 11 -2.42 -7.70 1.46
N SER A 12 -2.75 -8.15 2.66
CA SER A 12 -3.49 -9.41 2.86
C SER A 12 -4.90 -9.35 2.29
N THR A 13 -5.59 -8.23 2.44
CA THR A 13 -6.93 -8.02 1.86
C THR A 13 -6.88 -8.07 0.32
N TRP A 14 -5.86 -7.46 -0.29
CA TRP A 14 -5.66 -7.51 -1.74
C TRP A 14 -5.37 -8.93 -2.25
N ILE A 15 -4.53 -9.69 -1.54
CA ILE A 15 -4.25 -11.09 -1.89
C ILE A 15 -5.53 -11.93 -1.77
N ALA A 16 -6.31 -11.76 -0.70
CA ALA A 16 -7.58 -12.47 -0.52
C ALA A 16 -8.56 -12.15 -1.66
N ALA A 17 -8.67 -10.87 -2.05
CA ALA A 17 -9.48 -10.46 -3.20
C ALA A 17 -9.00 -11.10 -4.51
N ALA A 18 -7.68 -11.15 -4.74
CA ALA A 18 -7.08 -11.81 -5.91
C ALA A 18 -7.45 -13.30 -6.00
N VAL A 19 -7.40 -14.01 -4.88
CA VAL A 19 -7.74 -15.44 -4.86
C VAL A 19 -9.22 -15.65 -5.17
N VAL A 20 -10.11 -14.88 -4.54
CA VAL A 20 -11.57 -14.98 -4.75
C VAL A 20 -11.93 -14.72 -6.21
N LEU A 21 -11.37 -13.66 -6.79
CA LEU A 21 -11.70 -13.23 -8.15
C LEU A 21 -11.16 -14.25 -9.19
N GLY A 22 -10.07 -14.95 -8.86
CA GLY A 22 -9.50 -16.02 -9.67
C GLY A 22 -10.39 -17.28 -9.62
N VAL A 23 -10.83 -17.67 -8.43
CA VAL A 23 -11.79 -18.78 -8.23
C VAL A 23 -13.08 -18.50 -8.99
N CYS A 24 -13.68 -17.31 -8.84
CA CYS A 24 -14.87 -16.93 -9.60
C CYS A 24 -14.66 -17.04 -11.12
N SER A 25 -13.51 -16.59 -11.63
CA SER A 25 -13.22 -16.64 -13.06
C SER A 25 -13.11 -18.08 -13.59
N VAL A 26 -12.62 -19.02 -12.78
CA VAL A 26 -12.66 -20.47 -13.11
C VAL A 26 -14.10 -21.00 -13.12
N PHE A 27 -14.93 -20.61 -12.15
CA PHE A 27 -16.35 -20.99 -12.10
C PHE A 27 -17.16 -20.45 -13.28
N LEU A 28 -16.84 -19.26 -13.79
CA LEU A 28 -17.47 -18.69 -14.98
C LEU A 28 -16.99 -19.33 -16.30
N GLY A 29 -16.12 -20.34 -16.25
CA GLY A 29 -15.63 -21.04 -17.44
C GLY A 29 -14.74 -20.19 -18.34
N PHE A 30 -14.17 -19.11 -17.80
CA PHE A 30 -13.26 -18.25 -18.54
C PHE A 30 -11.98 -19.03 -18.82
N ALA A 31 -11.64 -19.24 -20.09
CA ALA A 31 -10.39 -19.88 -20.47
C ALA A 31 -9.22 -18.98 -20.02
N PHE A 32 -8.62 -19.30 -18.88
CA PHE A 32 -7.37 -18.69 -18.43
C PHE A 32 -6.25 -19.14 -19.37
N ASN A 33 -6.09 -18.44 -20.48
CA ASN A 33 -4.86 -18.51 -21.24
C ASN A 33 -3.71 -17.92 -20.41
N SER A 34 -2.49 -18.39 -20.66
CA SER A 34 -1.28 -17.89 -19.99
C SER A 34 -1.16 -16.36 -20.07
N SER A 35 -1.52 -15.77 -21.21
CA SER A 35 -1.59 -14.31 -21.40
C SER A 35 -2.63 -13.64 -20.49
N SER A 36 -3.82 -14.22 -20.39
CA SER A 36 -4.89 -13.72 -19.51
C SER A 36 -4.46 -13.76 -18.05
N ALA A 37 -3.82 -14.84 -17.60
CA ALA A 37 -3.31 -14.98 -16.23
C ALA A 37 -2.26 -13.90 -15.90
N VAL A 38 -1.36 -13.59 -16.84
CA VAL A 38 -0.36 -12.53 -16.66
C VAL A 38 -1.02 -11.15 -16.55
N LEU A 39 -1.97 -10.84 -17.43
CA LEU A 39 -2.73 -9.57 -17.37
C LEU A 39 -3.51 -9.44 -16.06
N TRP A 40 -4.05 -10.55 -15.58
CA TRP A 40 -4.81 -10.61 -14.34
C TRP A 40 -3.92 -10.39 -13.12
N LEU A 41 -2.72 -11.00 -13.10
CA LEU A 41 -1.71 -10.72 -12.08
C LEU A 41 -1.26 -9.26 -12.10
N VAL A 42 -0.98 -8.70 -13.28
CA VAL A 42 -0.61 -7.29 -13.42
C VAL A 42 -1.74 -6.38 -12.92
N ALA A 43 -2.98 -6.62 -13.35
CA ALA A 43 -4.14 -5.85 -12.91
C ALA A 43 -4.38 -5.96 -11.39
N CYS A 44 -3.99 -7.07 -10.76
CA CYS A 44 -4.12 -7.27 -9.32
C CYS A 44 -2.94 -6.67 -8.53
N LEU A 45 -1.73 -6.67 -9.07
CA LEU A 45 -0.52 -6.16 -8.40
C LEU A 45 -0.32 -4.65 -8.57
N VAL A 46 -0.79 -4.07 -9.68
CA VAL A 46 -0.65 -2.64 -9.97
C VAL A 46 -1.35 -1.77 -8.93
N PRO A 47 -2.64 -2.00 -8.55
CA PRO A 47 -3.30 -1.20 -7.53
C PRO A 47 -2.60 -1.19 -6.16
N PRO A 48 -2.18 -2.34 -5.58
CA PRO A 48 -1.46 -2.34 -4.31
C PRO A 48 -0.05 -1.76 -4.44
N ALA A 49 0.65 -1.97 -5.56
CA ALA A 49 1.95 -1.34 -5.81
C ALA A 49 1.82 0.19 -5.89
N VAL A 50 0.80 0.70 -6.59
CA VAL A 50 0.49 2.13 -6.69
C VAL A 50 0.07 2.68 -5.33
N MET A 51 -0.79 2.00 -4.57
CA MET A 51 -1.12 2.44 -3.21
C MET A 51 0.13 2.49 -2.32
N LEU A 52 1.03 1.52 -2.40
CA LEU A 52 2.27 1.52 -1.60
C LEU A 52 3.24 2.62 -2.03
N LEU A 53 3.32 2.92 -3.33
CA LEU A 53 4.14 4.01 -3.89
C LEU A 53 3.57 5.39 -3.55
N VAL A 54 2.25 5.55 -3.63
CA VAL A 54 1.55 6.82 -3.37
C VAL A 54 1.41 7.09 -1.88
N TRP A 55 1.37 6.05 -1.04
CA TRP A 55 1.24 6.22 0.41
C TRP A 55 2.61 6.54 1.03
N PRO A 56 2.88 7.79 1.43
CA PRO A 56 4.16 8.15 1.99
C PRO A 56 4.44 7.32 3.25
N SER A 57 5.64 6.73 3.32
CA SER A 57 6.08 5.90 4.45
C SER A 57 6.19 6.66 5.77
N ALA A 58 6.31 7.98 5.71
CA ALA A 58 6.23 8.86 6.85
C ALA A 58 5.06 9.83 6.66
N PRO A 59 4.29 10.15 7.71
CA PRO A 59 3.41 11.31 7.69
C PRO A 59 4.22 12.52 7.20
N PRO A 60 3.69 13.31 6.24
CA PRO A 60 4.37 14.54 5.83
C PRO A 60 4.60 15.40 7.07
N LEU A 61 5.85 15.85 7.26
CA LEU A 61 6.27 16.65 8.40
C LEU A 61 5.32 17.82 8.56
N THR A 62 4.62 17.87 9.70
CA THR A 62 3.57 18.87 9.88
C THR A 62 4.19 20.25 10.07
N VAL A 63 3.51 21.32 9.65
CA VAL A 63 3.99 22.70 9.86
C VAL A 63 4.24 22.97 11.35
N ALA A 64 3.47 22.33 12.23
CA ALA A 64 3.66 22.38 13.68
C ALA A 64 4.98 21.73 14.12
N GLU A 65 5.35 20.55 13.60
CA GLU A 65 6.65 19.93 13.86
C GLU A 65 7.81 20.76 13.30
N LEU A 66 7.62 21.39 12.13
CA LEU A 66 8.63 22.27 11.54
C LEU A 66 8.88 23.50 12.43
N LEU A 67 7.80 24.14 12.88
CA LEU A 67 7.87 25.27 13.82
C LEU A 67 8.47 24.85 15.15
N HIS A 68 8.09 23.68 15.68
CA HIS A 68 8.59 23.19 16.96
C HIS A 68 10.09 22.86 16.91
N ALA A 69 10.59 22.29 15.80
CA ALA A 69 12.01 22.01 15.60
C ALA A 69 12.86 23.28 15.43
N VAL A 70 12.30 24.33 14.83
CA VAL A 70 12.94 25.65 14.73
C VAL A 70 12.97 26.34 16.10
N ASP A 71 11.88 26.22 16.86
CA ASP A 71 11.73 26.83 18.18
C ASP A 71 12.55 26.11 19.26
N ASN A 72 12.77 24.80 19.10
CA ASN A 72 13.58 23.96 19.98
C ASN A 72 14.74 23.34 19.20
N PRO A 73 15.75 24.14 18.80
CA PRO A 73 16.91 23.59 18.11
C PRO A 73 17.58 22.55 19.04
N PRO A 74 17.95 21.37 18.50
CA PRO A 74 18.58 20.34 19.31
C PRO A 74 19.83 20.93 19.96
N LYS A 75 19.96 20.77 21.28
CA LYS A 75 21.16 21.17 22.03
C LYS A 75 22.38 20.49 21.41
N GLN A 76 23.03 21.18 20.48
CA GLN A 76 24.39 20.87 20.04
C GLN A 76 25.33 21.20 21.20
N GLY A 77 25.43 20.28 22.16
CA GLY A 77 26.24 20.51 23.34
C GLY A 77 26.00 19.49 24.42
N GLN A 78 26.42 18.24 24.16
CA GLN A 78 26.88 17.29 25.18
C GLN A 78 27.88 16.34 24.49
N ARG A 79 29.08 16.85 24.25
CA ARG A 79 30.33 16.10 24.32
C ARG A 79 31.41 17.02 24.84
#